data_AF-A0A7J4BB02-F1
#
_entry.id   AF-A0A7J4BB02-F1
#
_cell.length_a   1.000
_cell.length_b   1.000
_cell.length_c   1.000
_cell.angle_alpha   90.00
_cell.angle_beta   90.00
_cell.angle_gamma   90.00
#
_symmetry.space_group_name_H-M   'P 1'
#
loop_
_entity.id
_entity.type
_entity.pdbx_description
1 polymer ?
#
loop_
_entity_poly.entity_id
_entity_poly.type
_entity_poly.pdbx_seq_one_letter_code
_entity_poly.pdbx_strand_id
1 'polypeptide(L)'
;MFLFDRLITKIAHAENMVKNAVTFICMLFITVYTLGTFDFLKVLLAFLGFVLAYHSVYFFNDLMDYEIDKKNAFKRSIKPLLNGQITKKDALSNTFFYSIIGLALSFSVSFIFGAIVAALL
;
A
#
# COMPACT_ATOMS: atom_id res chain seq x y z
N MET A 1 -8.92 -5.69 30.48
CA MET A 1 -9.44 -5.38 29.13
C MET A 1 -8.41 -4.60 28.29
N PHE A 2 -7.94 -3.43 28.74
CA PHE A 2 -7.00 -2.56 28.00
C PHE A 2 -5.66 -3.17 27.51
N LEU A 3 -5.07 -4.11 28.24
CA LEU A 3 -3.80 -4.77 27.87
C LEU A 3 -3.99 -5.81 26.75
N PHE A 4 -5.14 -6.49 26.74
CA PHE A 4 -5.44 -7.56 25.79
C PHE A 4 -5.71 -6.98 24.40
N ASP A 5 -6.46 -5.88 24.33
CA ASP A 5 -6.75 -5.17 23.08
C ASP A 5 -5.49 -4.62 22.40
N ARG A 6 -4.51 -4.13 23.19
CA ARG A 6 -3.20 -3.68 22.69
C ARG A 6 -2.35 -4.82 22.12
N LEU A 7 -2.45 -6.01 22.69
CA LEU A 7 -1.71 -7.18 22.24
C LEU A 7 -2.26 -7.66 20.88
N ILE A 8 -3.58 -7.78 20.76
CA ILE A 8 -4.27 -8.16 19.52
C ILE A 8 -3.95 -7.18 18.39
N THR A 9 -3.94 -5.87 18.67
CA THR A 9 -3.60 -4.86 17.65
C THR A 9 -2.15 -4.92 17.20
N LYS A 10 -1.21 -5.17 18.11
CA LYS A 10 0.20 -5.39 17.72
C LYS A 10 0.37 -6.62 16.82
N ILE A 11 -0.32 -7.71 17.14
CA ILE A 11 -0.29 -8.95 16.34
C ILE A 11 -0.87 -8.69 14.95
N ALA A 12 -2.05 -8.06 14.85
CA ALA A 12 -2.66 -7.73 13.56
C ALA A 12 -1.78 -6.81 12.70
N HIS A 13 -1.08 -5.86 13.32
CA HIS A 13 -0.15 -4.99 12.60
C HIS A 13 1.09 -5.75 12.10
N ALA A 14 1.64 -6.65 12.92
CA ALA A 14 2.77 -7.50 12.53
C ALA A 14 2.38 -8.45 11.38
N GLU A 15 1.19 -9.05 11.43
CA GLU A 15 0.67 -9.90 10.35
C GLU A 15 0.53 -9.14 9.03
N ASN A 16 0.01 -7.91 9.06
CA ASN A 16 -0.09 -7.07 7.86
C ASN A 16 1.29 -6.73 7.29
N MET A 17 2.30 -6.47 8.13
CA MET A 17 3.67 -6.26 7.66
C MET A 17 4.25 -7.49 6.97
N VAL A 18 4.02 -8.69 7.53
CA VAL A 18 4.45 -9.94 6.92
C VAL A 18 3.76 -10.18 5.57
N LYS A 19 2.44 -9.99 5.48
CA LYS A 19 1.69 -10.12 4.22
C LYS A 19 2.23 -9.18 3.15
N ASN A 20 2.42 -7.90 3.49
CA ASN A 20 2.95 -6.91 2.55
C ASN A 20 4.37 -7.24 2.09
N ALA A 21 5.23 -7.71 3.00
CA ALA A 21 6.59 -8.11 2.67
C ALA A 21 6.62 -9.32 1.72
N VAL A 22 5.77 -10.32 1.96
CA VAL A 22 5.64 -11.49 1.08
C VAL A 22 5.16 -11.07 -0.31
N THR A 23 4.10 -10.25 -0.40
CA THR A 23 3.61 -9.74 -1.69
C THR A 23 4.69 -8.98 -2.43
N PHE A 24 5.45 -8.13 -1.73
CA PHE A 24 6.56 -7.41 -2.34
C PHE A 24 7.66 -8.34 -2.85
N ILE A 25 8.10 -9.32 -2.04
CA ILE A 25 9.13 -10.27 -2.42
C ILE A 25 8.69 -11.08 -3.65
N CYS A 26 7.44 -11.56 -3.69
CA CYS A 26 6.90 -12.25 -4.86
C CYS A 26 6.95 -11.38 -6.12
N MET A 27 6.58 -10.10 -6.00
CA MET A 27 6.61 -9.14 -7.12
C MET A 27 8.03 -8.82 -7.58
N LEU A 28 8.99 -8.74 -6.65
CA LEU A 28 10.41 -8.60 -6.96
C LEU A 28 10.91 -9.81 -7.77
N PHE A 29 10.57 -11.03 -7.36
CA PHE A 29 10.92 -12.25 -8.10
C PHE A 29 10.28 -12.29 -9.48
N ILE A 30 9.01 -11.89 -9.62
CA ILE A 30 8.33 -11.78 -10.92
C ILE A 30 9.06 -10.79 -11.82
N THR A 31 9.49 -9.64 -11.28
CA THR A 31 10.22 -8.61 -12.04
C THR A 31 11.58 -9.12 -12.53
N VAL A 32 12.36 -9.76 -11.64
CA VAL A 32 13.67 -10.33 -12.01
C VAL A 32 13.50 -11.45 -13.04
N TYR A 33 12.50 -12.32 -12.86
CA TYR A 33 12.19 -13.41 -13.79
C TYR A 33 11.75 -12.89 -15.17
N THR A 34 10.86 -11.90 -15.20
CA THR A 34 10.34 -11.34 -16.47
C THR A 34 11.40 -10.55 -17.25
N LEU A 35 12.39 -9.97 -16.59
CA LEU A 35 13.44 -9.20 -17.25
C LEU A 35 14.56 -10.07 -17.83
N GLY A 36 14.71 -11.33 -17.40
CA GLY A 36 15.76 -12.25 -17.88
C GLY A 36 17.20 -11.87 -17.51
N THR A 37 17.43 -10.65 -17.03
CA THR A 37 18.72 -10.10 -16.56
C THR A 37 18.48 -9.20 -15.35
N PHE A 38 19.45 -9.14 -14.42
CA PHE A 38 19.37 -8.25 -13.26
C PHE A 38 19.69 -6.80 -13.67
N ASP A 39 18.64 -5.99 -13.82
CA ASP A 39 18.73 -4.54 -14.03
C ASP A 39 18.31 -3.83 -12.73
N PHE A 40 19.30 -3.27 -12.03
CA PHE A 40 19.08 -2.61 -10.75
C PHE A 40 18.11 -1.43 -10.84
N LEU A 41 18.17 -0.64 -11.92
CA LEU A 41 17.31 0.53 -12.09
C LEU A 41 15.85 0.08 -12.27
N LYS A 42 15.61 -0.94 -13.09
CA LYS A 42 14.26 -1.49 -13.28
C LYS A 42 13.70 -2.11 -12.00
N VAL A 43 14.54 -2.80 -11.22
CA VAL A 43 14.15 -3.33 -9.90
C VAL A 43 13.76 -2.20 -8.95
N LEU A 44 14.54 -1.12 -8.91
CA LEU A 44 14.22 0.05 -8.09
C LEU A 44 12.92 0.74 -8.53
N LEU A 45 12.72 0.92 -9.84
CA LEU A 45 11.48 1.49 -10.38
C LEU A 45 10.26 0.59 -10.12
N ALA A 46 10.42 -0.73 -10.22
CA ALA A 46 9.37 -1.69 -9.89
C ALA A 46 8.98 -1.62 -8.42
N PHE A 47 9.97 -1.55 -7.52
CA PHE A 47 9.74 -1.35 -6.09
C PHE A 47 8.99 -0.05 -5.81
N LEU A 48 9.48 1.09 -6.34
CA LEU A 48 8.84 2.39 -6.13
C LEU A 48 7.42 2.42 -6.72
N GLY A 49 7.24 1.89 -7.92
CA GLY A 49 5.93 1.79 -8.59
C GLY A 49 4.93 0.99 -7.77
N PHE A 50 5.34 -0.20 -7.30
CA PHE A 50 4.52 -1.06 -6.46
C PHE A 50 4.18 -0.40 -5.12
N VAL A 51 5.18 0.16 -4.42
CA VAL A 51 4.96 0.80 -3.11
C VAL A 51 3.99 1.98 -3.22
N LEU A 52 4.14 2.83 -4.24
CA LEU A 52 3.25 3.97 -4.42
C LEU A 52 1.84 3.53 -4.80
N ALA A 53 1.70 2.58 -5.73
CA ALA A 53 0.40 2.01 -6.08
C ALA A 53 -0.28 1.40 -4.84
N TYR A 54 0.43 0.57 -4.08
CA TYR A 54 -0.09 -0.04 -2.87
C TYR A 54 -0.46 1.00 -1.78
N HIS A 55 0.32 2.07 -1.66
CA HIS A 55 0.02 3.16 -0.74
C HIS A 55 -1.28 3.90 -1.11
N SER A 56 -1.63 3.96 -2.39
CA SER A 56 -2.92 4.53 -2.82
C SER A 56 -4.13 3.74 -2.29
N VAL A 57 -4.03 2.40 -2.26
CA VAL A 57 -5.08 1.51 -1.72
C VAL A 57 -5.31 1.77 -0.23
N TYR A 58 -4.26 2.09 0.54
CA TYR A 58 -4.43 2.47 1.95
C TYR A 58 -5.21 3.75 2.14
N PHE A 59 -4.95 4.79 1.34
CA PHE A 59 -5.74 6.03 1.42
C PHE A 59 -7.19 5.80 1.00
N PHE A 60 -7.42 4.98 -0.03
CA PHE A 60 -8.76 4.60 -0.44
C PHE A 60 -9.50 3.81 0.65
N ASN A 61 -8.85 2.83 1.26
CA ASN A 61 -9.41 2.05 2.36
C ASN A 61 -9.72 2.94 3.58
N ASP A 62 -8.83 3.87 3.93
CA ASP A 62 -9.07 4.82 5.02
C ASP A 62 -10.32 5.69 4.76
N LEU A 63 -10.58 6.07 3.50
CA LEU A 63 -11.79 6.79 3.11
C LEU A 63 -13.05 5.92 3.23
N MET A 64 -13.00 4.70 2.71
CA MET A 64 -14.16 3.80 2.67
C MET A 64 -14.53 3.31 4.07
N ASP A 65 -13.54 2.98 4.88
CA ASP A 65 -13.73 2.46 6.24
C ASP A 65 -13.92 3.57 7.28
N TYR A 66 -13.95 4.85 6.87
CA TYR A 66 -13.90 6.00 7.78
C TYR A 66 -14.93 5.90 8.93
N GLU A 67 -16.21 5.67 8.62
CA GLU A 67 -17.28 5.65 9.64
C GLU A 67 -17.19 4.43 10.58
N ILE A 68 -16.66 3.32 10.08
CA ILE A 68 -16.47 2.08 10.84
C ILE A 68 -15.25 2.25 11.76
N ASP A 69 -14.12 2.68 11.19
CA ASP A 69 -12.86 2.79 11.90
C ASP A 69 -12.82 3.94 12.91
N LYS A 70 -13.61 5.00 12.69
CA LYS A 70 -13.79 6.09 13.66
C LYS A 70 -14.34 5.62 15.01
N LYS A 71 -15.11 4.51 15.04
CA LYS A 71 -15.64 3.91 16.27
C LYS A 71 -14.57 3.15 17.06
N ASN A 72 -13.48 2.75 16.41
CA ASN A 72 -12.37 2.05 17.04
C ASN A 72 -11.36 3.05 17.61
N ALA A 73 -11.21 3.07 18.94
CA ALA A 73 -10.34 4.02 19.63
C ALA A 73 -8.87 3.94 19.18
N PHE A 74 -8.37 2.75 18.88
CA PHE A 74 -6.99 2.56 18.41
C PHE A 74 -6.82 3.09 16.99
N LYS A 75 -7.65 2.64 16.03
CA LYS A 75 -7.55 3.09 14.63
C LYS A 75 -7.70 4.61 14.53
N ARG A 76 -8.60 5.20 15.33
CA ARG A 76 -8.75 6.65 15.42
C ARG A 76 -7.48 7.38 15.86
N SER A 77 -6.66 6.78 16.72
CA SER A 77 -5.41 7.39 17.19
C SER A 77 -4.28 7.32 16.17
N ILE A 78 -4.21 6.25 15.38
CA ILE A 78 -3.08 6.00 14.46
C ILE A 78 -3.32 6.45 13.02
N LYS A 79 -4.58 6.50 12.55
CA LYS A 79 -4.89 6.85 11.16
C LYS A 79 -4.96 8.38 10.98
N PRO A 80 -4.14 8.98 10.11
CA PRO A 80 -4.11 10.43 9.89
C PRO A 80 -5.47 11.03 9.49
N LEU A 81 -6.29 10.27 8.75
CA LEU A 81 -7.62 10.72 8.35
C LEU A 81 -8.61 10.78 9.52
N LEU A 82 -8.46 9.88 10.51
CA LEU A 82 -9.38 9.78 11.64
C LEU A 82 -9.03 10.73 12.80
N ASN A 83 -7.74 11.05 12.97
CA ASN A 83 -7.27 12.01 13.97
C ASN A 83 -7.28 13.47 13.46
N GLY A 84 -7.65 13.69 12.20
CA GLY A 84 -7.81 15.02 11.60
C GLY A 84 -6.51 15.66 11.07
N GLN A 85 -5.41 14.90 10.98
CA GLN A 85 -4.16 15.37 10.38
C GLN A 85 -4.27 15.60 8.87
N ILE A 86 -5.15 14.87 8.20
CA ILE A 86 -5.49 15.06 6.78
C ILE A 86 -7.00 15.12 6.60
N THR A 87 -7.46 15.84 5.58
CA THR A 87 -8.88 15.88 5.22
C THR A 87 -9.27 14.69 4.33
N LYS A 88 -10.58 14.41 4.21
CA LYS A 88 -11.10 13.44 3.23
C LYS A 88 -10.70 13.81 1.79
N LYS A 89 -10.61 15.11 1.50
CA LYS A 89 -10.17 15.61 0.18
C LYS A 89 -8.69 15.28 -0.06
N ASP A 90 -7.84 15.44 0.95
CA ASP A 90 -6.41 15.11 0.84
C ASP A 90 -6.20 13.61 0.65
N ALA A 91 -6.90 12.77 1.41
CA ALA A 91 -6.85 11.32 1.23
C ALA A 91 -7.30 10.90 -0.19
N LEU A 92 -8.34 11.55 -0.73
CA LEU A 92 -8.80 11.27 -2.09
C LEU A 92 -7.78 11.72 -3.14
N SER A 93 -7.23 12.92 -2.97
CA SER A 93 -6.17 13.45 -3.84
C SER A 93 -4.93 12.56 -3.82
N ASN A 94 -4.52 12.10 -2.65
CA ASN A 94 -3.40 11.19 -2.48
C ASN A 94 -3.68 9.82 -3.12
N THR A 95 -4.90 9.29 -3.02
CA THR A 95 -5.31 8.05 -3.70
C THR A 95 -5.05 8.15 -5.21
N PHE A 96 -5.55 9.21 -5.86
CA PHE A 96 -5.33 9.39 -7.30
C PHE A 96 -3.87 9.69 -7.64
N PHE A 97 -3.20 10.54 -6.87
CA PHE A 97 -1.80 10.90 -7.11
C PHE A 97 -0.88 9.68 -7.06
N TYR A 98 -0.98 8.89 -5.99
CA TYR A 98 -0.12 7.72 -5.80
C TYR A 98 -0.47 6.56 -6.74
N SER A 99 -1.74 6.37 -7.09
CA SER A 99 -2.13 5.36 -8.10
C SER A 99 -1.58 5.70 -9.48
N ILE A 100 -1.73 6.96 -9.94
CA ILE A 100 -1.22 7.39 -11.25
C ILE A 100 0.30 7.23 -11.31
N ILE A 101 1.04 7.74 -10.32
CA ILE A 101 2.50 7.67 -10.31
C ILE A 101 2.97 6.21 -10.17
N GLY A 102 2.35 5.45 -9.27
CA GLY A 102 2.69 4.04 -9.07
C GLY A 102 2.50 3.21 -10.34
N LEU A 103 1.38 3.40 -11.05
CA LEU A 103 1.12 2.76 -12.33
C LEU A 103 2.09 3.22 -13.41
N ALA A 104 2.34 4.52 -13.55
CA ALA A 104 3.26 5.05 -14.54
C ALA A 104 4.67 4.44 -14.39
N LEU A 105 5.18 4.37 -13.17
CA LEU A 105 6.46 3.71 -12.88
C LEU A 105 6.40 2.21 -13.19
N SER A 106 5.31 1.53 -12.82
CA SER A 106 5.18 0.09 -13.04
C SER A 106 5.13 -0.26 -14.54
N PHE A 107 4.39 0.49 -15.35
CA PHE A 107 4.35 0.32 -16.80
C PHE A 107 5.67 0.70 -17.49
N SER A 108 6.47 1.61 -16.90
CA SER A 108 7.81 1.94 -17.42
C SER A 108 8.81 0.79 -17.28
N VAL A 109 8.58 -0.14 -16.35
CA VAL A 109 9.42 -1.33 -16.15
C VAL A 109 9.09 -2.39 -17.20
N SER A 110 7.82 -2.78 -17.30
CA SER A 110 7.28 -3.66 -18.34
C SER A 110 5.76 -3.60 -18.37
N PHE A 111 5.16 -3.95 -19.51
CA PHE A 111 3.71 -4.03 -19.62
C PHE A 111 3.09 -5.05 -18.67
N ILE A 112 3.70 -6.23 -18.55
CA ILE A 112 3.21 -7.32 -17.69
C ILE A 112 3.24 -6.88 -16.22
N PHE A 113 4.34 -6.27 -15.76
CA PHE A 113 4.44 -5.81 -14.38
C PHE A 113 3.39 -4.72 -14.08
N GLY A 114 3.26 -3.72 -14.97
CA GLY A 114 2.23 -2.69 -14.85
C GLY A 114 0.81 -3.27 -14.78
N ALA A 115 0.49 -4.26 -15.61
CA ALA A 115 -0.81 -4.93 -15.60
C ALA A 115 -1.08 -5.69 -14.29
N ILE A 116 -0.07 -6.37 -13.72
CA ILE A 116 -0.21 -7.05 -12.43
C ILE A 116 -0.45 -6.02 -11.33
N VAL A 117 0.32 -4.93 -11.29
CA VAL A 117 0.14 -3.86 -10.29
C VAL A 117 -1.25 -3.23 -10.42
N ALA A 118 -1.72 -2.98 -11.63
CA ALA A 118 -3.07 -2.46 -11.87
C ALA A 118 -4.17 -3.40 -11.38
N ALA A 119 -3.98 -4.71 -11.50
CA ALA A 119 -4.94 -5.70 -10.99
C ALA A 119 -4.97 -5.81 -9.45
N LEU A 120 -3.98 -5.24 -8.76
CA LEU A 120 -3.89 -5.22 -7.30
C LEU A 120 -4.44 -3.93 -6.68
N LEU A 121 -4.75 -2.91 -7.48
CA LEU A 121 -5.44 -1.69 -7.07
C LEU A 121 -6.96 -1.93 -6.96
#